data_AF-A0A1W9INZ4-F1
#
_entry.id   AF-A0A1W9INZ4-F1
#
_cell.length_a   1.000
_cell.length_b   1.000
_cell.length_c   1.000
_cell.angle_alpha   90.00
_cell.angle_beta   90.00
_cell.angle_gamma   90.00
#
_symmetry.space_group_name_H-M   'P 1'
#
loop_
_entity.id
_entity.type
_entity.pdbx_description
1 polymer ?
#
loop_
_entity_poly.entity_id
_entity_poly.type
_entity_poly.pdbx_seq_one_letter_code
_entity_poly.pdbx_strand_id
1 'polypeptide(L)'
;MDWPWSSVRFPHLSDPIPVATPSDWLSWIDQPLVDHELTALRTCVNRQQPFGTADWQAVIATALGLESTLRQRGRPRKSSEK
;
A
#
# COMPACT_ATOMS: atom_id res chain seq x y z
N MET A 1 24.97 5.41 -15.04
CA MET A 1 24.30 5.58 -13.74
C MET A 1 23.18 6.56 -14.03
N ASP A 2 22.00 6.00 -14.34
CA ASP A 2 21.07 6.64 -15.29
C ASP A 2 20.03 7.51 -14.58
N TRP A 3 20.16 7.66 -13.26
CA TRP A 3 19.29 8.47 -12.42
C TRP A 3 20.11 9.40 -11.49
N PRO A 4 20.41 10.64 -11.93
CA PRO A 4 21.32 11.55 -11.22
C PRO A 4 20.75 12.10 -9.90
N TRP A 5 19.47 11.87 -9.61
CA TRP A 5 18.80 12.27 -8.37
C TRP A 5 18.65 11.14 -7.34
N SER A 6 19.29 9.98 -7.55
CA SER A 6 19.17 8.84 -6.63
C SER A 6 20.17 9.00 -5.49
N SER A 7 19.83 8.50 -4.31
CA SER A 7 20.77 8.38 -3.19
C SER A 7 22.00 7.53 -3.55
N VAL A 8 21.86 6.59 -4.49
CA VAL A 8 22.95 5.74 -5.01
C VAL A 8 24.05 6.58 -5.69
N ARG A 9 23.79 7.84 -6.09
CA ARG A 9 24.83 8.74 -6.62
C ARG A 9 25.90 9.07 -5.57
N PHE A 10 25.53 9.09 -4.29
CA PHE A 10 26.43 9.34 -3.16
C PHE A 10 26.23 8.24 -2.12
N PRO A 11 26.68 7.01 -2.39
CA PRO A 11 26.36 5.85 -1.54
C PRO A 11 26.92 6.00 -0.12
N HIS A 12 27.97 6.78 0.07
CA HIS A 12 28.55 7.11 1.37
C HIS A 12 27.66 8.00 2.26
N LEU A 13 26.59 8.61 1.70
CA LEU A 13 25.58 9.35 2.45
C LEU A 13 24.42 8.46 2.90
N SER A 14 24.40 7.17 2.53
CA SER A 14 23.34 6.24 2.91
C SER A 14 23.77 5.44 4.14
N ASP A 15 22.91 5.43 5.15
CA ASP A 15 23.07 4.54 6.29
C ASP A 15 22.87 3.06 5.89
N PRO A 16 23.54 2.12 6.59
CA PRO A 16 23.26 0.70 6.39
C PRO A 16 21.81 0.38 6.74
N ILE A 17 21.24 -0.62 6.05
CA ILE A 17 19.89 -1.10 6.33
C ILE A 17 19.86 -1.60 7.79
N PRO A 18 18.94 -1.11 8.65
CA PRO A 18 18.94 -1.41 10.09
C PRO A 18 18.49 -2.85 10.41
N VAL A 19 18.16 -3.63 9.39
CA VAL A 19 17.66 -5.00 9.47
C VAL A 19 18.41 -5.89 8.49
N ALA A 20 18.55 -7.17 8.83
CA ALA A 20 19.19 -8.14 7.94
C ALA A 20 18.38 -8.28 6.64
N THR A 21 19.05 -8.13 5.50
CA THR A 21 18.44 -8.37 4.20
C THR A 21 18.31 -9.87 3.95
N PRO A 22 17.12 -10.38 3.61
CA PRO A 22 16.96 -11.77 3.16
C PRO A 22 17.90 -12.06 1.98
N SER A 23 18.45 -13.28 1.92
CA SER A 23 19.37 -13.69 0.85
C SER A 23 18.74 -13.67 -0.55
N ASP A 24 17.41 -13.79 -0.60
CA ASP A 24 16.57 -13.85 -1.80
C ASP A 24 15.77 -12.55 -2.04
N TRP A 25 16.13 -11.46 -1.35
CA TRP A 25 15.41 -10.18 -1.40
C TRP A 25 15.11 -9.67 -2.81
N LEU A 26 16.09 -9.70 -3.70
CA LEU A 26 15.91 -9.27 -5.10
C LEU A 26 14.91 -10.17 -5.83
N SER A 27 15.03 -11.49 -5.66
CA SER A 27 14.10 -12.43 -6.28
C SER A 27 12.67 -12.26 -5.76
N TRP A 28 12.51 -11.85 -4.50
CA TRP A 28 11.20 -11.57 -3.91
C TRP A 28 10.60 -10.26 -4.46
N ILE A 29 11.40 -9.19 -4.56
CA ILE A 29 10.95 -7.90 -5.13
C ILE A 29 10.59 -8.02 -6.61
N ASP A 30 11.37 -8.78 -7.39
CA ASP A 30 11.18 -8.90 -8.83
C ASP A 30 9.98 -9.79 -9.20
N GLN A 31 9.35 -10.46 -8.22
CA GLN A 31 8.13 -11.21 -8.47
C GLN A 31 6.96 -10.27 -8.81
N PRO A 32 6.23 -10.52 -9.91
CA PRO A 32 5.06 -9.74 -10.23
C PRO A 32 3.95 -10.00 -9.21
N LEU A 33 3.24 -8.94 -8.84
CA LEU A 33 1.97 -9.06 -8.11
C LEU A 33 0.98 -9.85 -8.95
N VAL A 34 0.22 -10.74 -8.31
CA VAL A 34 -0.89 -11.42 -8.99
C VAL A 34 -2.09 -10.50 -9.14
N ASP A 35 -3.00 -10.81 -10.08
CA ASP A 35 -4.08 -9.89 -10.50
C ASP A 35 -4.94 -9.36 -9.35
N HIS A 36 -5.22 -10.19 -8.34
CA HIS A 36 -6.06 -9.79 -7.21
C HIS A 36 -5.32 -8.83 -6.27
N GLU A 37 -4.01 -9.04 -6.05
CA GLU A 37 -3.17 -8.14 -5.24
C GLU A 37 -3.02 -6.79 -5.94
N LEU A 38 -2.78 -6.80 -7.25
CA LEU A 38 -2.69 -5.59 -8.05
C LEU A 38 -4.01 -4.83 -8.07
N THR A 39 -5.14 -5.53 -8.15
CA THR A 39 -6.48 -4.93 -8.05
C THR A 39 -6.71 -4.30 -6.68
N ALA A 40 -6.31 -4.98 -5.61
CA ALA A 40 -6.41 -4.46 -4.24
C ALA A 40 -5.55 -3.20 -4.07
N LEU A 41 -4.30 -3.21 -4.53
CA LEU A 41 -3.39 -2.07 -4.48
C LEU A 41 -3.94 -0.87 -5.26
N ARG A 42 -4.39 -1.09 -6.50
CA ARG A 42 -5.03 -0.05 -7.33
C ARG A 42 -6.28 0.52 -6.67
N THR A 43 -7.08 -0.33 -6.03
CA THR A 43 -8.25 0.12 -5.26
C THR A 43 -7.83 1.00 -4.09
N CYS A 44 -6.75 0.66 -3.38
CA CYS A 44 -6.22 1.46 -2.29
C CYS A 44 -5.80 2.85 -2.75
N VAL A 45 -5.01 2.93 -3.83
CA VAL A 45 -4.57 4.19 -4.43
C VAL A 45 -5.76 5.03 -4.91
N ASN A 46 -6.67 4.43 -5.70
CA ASN A 46 -7.77 5.17 -6.33
C ASN A 46 -8.85 5.62 -5.34
N ARG A 47 -9.03 4.91 -4.22
CA ARG A 47 -10.00 5.25 -3.18
C ARG A 47 -9.40 6.04 -2.03
N GLN A 48 -8.07 6.22 -2.02
CA GLN A 48 -7.33 6.77 -0.89
C GLN A 48 -7.60 6.00 0.42
N GLN A 49 -7.82 4.68 0.32
CA GLN A 49 -8.02 3.82 1.48
C GLN A 49 -6.68 3.21 1.93
N PRO A 50 -6.54 2.85 3.23
CA PRO A 50 -5.34 2.17 3.72
C PRO A 50 -5.11 0.82 3.00
N PHE A 51 -3.85 0.44 2.80
CA PHE A 51 -3.46 -0.86 2.25
C PHE A 51 -3.04 -1.83 3.36
N GLY A 52 -3.53 -3.06 3.34
CA GLY A 52 -3.25 -4.07 4.38
C GLY A 52 -4.41 -5.05 4.57
N THR A 53 -4.41 -5.77 5.70
CA THR A 53 -5.53 -6.67 6.07
C THR A 53 -6.80 -5.86 6.38
N ALA A 54 -7.98 -6.47 6.22
CA ALA A 54 -9.25 -5.78 6.47
C ALA A 54 -9.36 -5.23 7.91
N ASP A 55 -8.88 -6.00 8.90
CA ASP A 55 -8.86 -5.58 10.30
C ASP A 55 -7.98 -4.35 10.51
N TRP A 56 -6.79 -4.35 9.91
CA TRP A 56 -5.88 -3.21 10.00
C TRP A 56 -6.43 -1.98 9.27
N GLN A 57 -7.04 -2.18 8.09
CA GLN A 57 -7.69 -1.11 7.35
C GLN A 57 -8.80 -0.46 8.17
N ALA A 58 -9.62 -1.24 8.88
CA ALA A 58 -10.67 -0.71 9.74
C ALA A 58 -10.09 0.13 10.88
N VAL A 59 -9.05 -0.37 11.57
CA VAL A 59 -8.37 0.34 12.65
C VAL A 59 -7.78 1.66 12.18
N ILE A 60 -7.02 1.64 11.08
CA ILE A 60 -6.35 2.83 10.55
C ILE A 60 -7.34 3.82 9.93
N ALA A 61 -8.37 3.31 9.25
CA ALA A 61 -9.41 4.18 8.72
C ALA A 61 -10.11 4.95 9.83
N THR A 62 -10.40 4.32 10.97
CA THR A 62 -10.94 5.03 12.13
C THR A 62 -9.95 6.00 12.76
N ALA A 63 -8.68 5.59 12.93
CA ALA A 63 -7.66 6.47 13.50
C ALA A 63 -7.41 7.74 12.66
N LEU A 64 -7.59 7.65 11.34
CA LEU A 64 -7.33 8.75 10.39
C LEU A 64 -8.60 9.45 9.87
N GLY A 65 -9.80 9.02 10.30
CA GLY A 65 -11.07 9.57 9.79
C GLY A 65 -11.33 9.26 8.31
N LEU A 66 -10.85 8.12 7.82
CA LEU A 66 -10.94 7.66 6.43
C LEU A 66 -11.99 6.56 6.21
N GLU A 67 -12.93 6.34 7.14
CA GLU A 67 -13.91 5.25 7.03
C GLU A 67 -14.81 5.39 5.78
N SER A 68 -14.99 6.61 5.30
CA SER A 68 -15.71 6.88 4.04
C SER A 68 -15.02 6.25 2.83
N THR A 69 -13.69 6.13 2.84
CA THR A 69 -12.89 5.54 1.75
C THR A 69 -13.13 4.04 1.62
N LEU A 70 -13.55 3.37 2.69
CA LEU A 70 -13.88 1.94 2.72
C LEU A 70 -15.31 1.66 2.24
N ARG A 71 -16.25 2.59 2.45
CA ARG A 71 -17.68 2.45 2.09
C ARG A 71 -17.92 2.57 0.58
N GLN A 72 -18.92 1.85 0.07
CA GLN A 72 -19.31 1.90 -1.34
C GLN A 72 -19.46 3.35 -1.83
N ARG A 73 -18.91 3.63 -3.02
CA ARG A 73 -18.98 4.97 -3.62
C ARG A 73 -20.41 5.32 -4.00
N GLY A 74 -20.75 6.59 -3.86
CA GLY A 74 -22.04 7.13 -4.23
C GLY A 74 -23.03 7.16 -3.07
N ARG A 75 -24.29 7.40 -3.40
CA ARG A 75 -25.35 7.52 -2.40
C ARG A 75 -25.55 6.17 -1.70
N PRO A 76 -25.57 6.12 -0.36
CA PRO A 76 -25.96 4.93 0.37
C PRO A 76 -27.28 4.40 -0.16
N ARG A 77 -27.35 3.09 -0.41
CA ARG A 77 -28.61 2.44 -0.77
C ARG A 77 -29.62 2.68 0.34
N LYS A 78 -30.88 2.92 -0.04
CA LYS A 78 -31.97 2.86 0.94
C LYS A 78 -31.90 1.47 1.59
N SER A 79 -31.80 1.42 2.92
CA SER A 79 -31.97 0.17 3.64
C SER A 79 -33.31 -0.43 3.18
N SER A 80 -33.29 -1.68 2.73
CA SER A 80 -34.51 -2.46 2.63
C SER A 80 -34.86 -2.90 4.05
N GLU A 81 -35.32 -1.96 4.87
CA GLU A 81 -35.87 -2.31 6.15
C GLU A 81 -37.35 -2.64 5.95
N LYS A 82 -37.70 -3.84 6.42
CA LYS A 82 -39.04 -4.36 6.59
C LYS A 82 -39.57 -3.86 7.93
#